data_AF-A0A524LSX6-F1
#
_entry.id   AF-A0A524LSX6-F1
#
_cell.length_a   1.000
_cell.length_b   1.000
_cell.length_c   1.000
_cell.angle_alpha   90.00
_cell.angle_beta   90.00
_cell.angle_gamma   90.00
#
_symmetry.space_group_name_H-M   'P 1'
#
loop_
_entity.id
_entity.type
_entity.pdbx_description
1 polymer ?
#
loop_
_entity_poly.entity_id
_entity_poly.type
_entity_poly.pdbx_seq_one_letter_code
_entity_poly.pdbx_strand_id
1 'polypeptide(L)'
;GSAIPAEIYWLLSSDQLQILQKIVPQVPQTGSTELRETGYYTMRNGWEINDCYMTVTAGLSEYKPDHQHGDMLGVVAYANGHEILPNYQVAYKYPDFPFWKNSFAKNVAIVDSIPQGRDWNANSGGSGFGKWNILPVPTVHQWIMNDQFDYFCGSHNGFTDLDVEYYREILFVKEGFWIIRDHFNSESTHRYQQIWQGQFEKGKDSASVRRNFDDGSGIEIIQLKNLNTTPQFGTHRDKGNVLFASEPKTEQTFTTLIYTFRSETGHPGRKSQTIGLRKNWQIKRSEGGKCDLSPEINSNAEWTISREASGGFLINVSRLIYQDKEILLKPATTLFINKTDRELTIMLLEKQSVQIISGTAHISGQIQGGKVLIPGTTYLIR
;
A
#
# COMPACT_ATOMS: atom_id res chain seq x y z
N GLY A 1 -24.07 -6.61 17.85
CA GLY A 1 -23.42 -6.63 19.17
C GLY A 1 -24.34 -6.07 20.22
N SER A 2 -25.16 -6.92 20.85
CA SER A 2 -26.11 -6.51 21.90
C SER A 2 -25.53 -6.57 23.32
N ALA A 3 -24.33 -7.14 23.48
CA ALA A 3 -23.65 -7.21 24.76
C ALA A 3 -22.63 -6.08 24.90
N ILE A 4 -22.73 -5.34 26.01
CA ILE A 4 -21.76 -4.31 26.37
C ILE A 4 -20.55 -5.03 26.98
N PRO A 5 -19.33 -4.86 26.43
CA PRO A 5 -18.13 -5.47 26.98
C PRO A 5 -17.95 -5.10 28.46
N ALA A 6 -17.54 -6.07 29.27
CA ALA A 6 -17.31 -5.85 30.70
C ALA A 6 -16.36 -4.67 30.96
N GLU A 7 -15.39 -4.44 30.07
CA GLU A 7 -14.39 -3.37 30.17
C GLU A 7 -15.00 -1.95 30.19
N ILE A 8 -16.12 -1.73 29.50
CA ILE A 8 -16.76 -0.41 29.41
C ILE A 8 -18.04 -0.31 30.23
N TYR A 9 -18.55 -1.43 30.76
CA TYR A 9 -19.80 -1.46 31.53
C TYR A 9 -19.78 -0.48 32.71
N TRP A 10 -18.66 -0.39 33.43
CA TRP A 10 -18.50 0.47 34.60
C TRP A 10 -18.44 1.97 34.27
N LEU A 11 -18.25 2.34 32.99
CA LEU A 11 -18.22 3.73 32.53
C LEU A 11 -19.62 4.26 32.19
N LEU A 12 -20.64 3.41 32.25
CA LEU A 12 -21.99 3.72 31.77
C LEU A 12 -22.97 3.79 32.93
N SER A 13 -23.78 4.85 32.96
CA SER A 13 -24.93 4.92 33.88
C SER A 13 -26.03 3.95 33.45
N SER A 14 -26.94 3.61 34.37
CA SER A 14 -28.11 2.79 34.06
C SER A 14 -28.95 3.37 32.91
N ASP A 15 -29.06 4.69 32.80
CA ASP A 15 -29.78 5.36 31.71
C ASP A 15 -29.04 5.20 30.37
N GLN A 16 -27.71 5.33 30.35
CA GLN A 16 -26.91 5.09 29.15
C GLN A 16 -27.00 3.64 28.68
N LEU A 17 -27.03 2.67 29.61
CA LEU A 17 -27.25 1.26 29.29
C LEU A 17 -28.64 1.04 28.63
N GLN A 18 -29.69 1.66 29.17
CA GLN A 18 -31.04 1.58 28.58
C GLN A 18 -31.12 2.23 27.20
N ILE A 19 -30.39 3.32 26.96
CA ILE A 19 -30.30 3.95 25.64
C ILE A 19 -29.61 2.98 24.67
N LEU A 20 -28.44 2.44 25.03
CA LEU A 20 -27.67 1.53 24.18
C LEU A 20 -28.45 0.28 23.80
N GLN A 21 -29.20 -0.31 24.75
CA GLN A 21 -30.06 -1.47 24.50
C GLN A 21 -31.16 -1.22 23.47
N LYS A 22 -31.57 0.05 23.28
CA LYS A 22 -32.60 0.45 22.30
C LYS A 22 -32.02 0.82 20.94
N ILE A 23 -30.70 0.93 20.81
CA ILE A 23 -30.07 1.25 19.52
C ILE A 23 -30.14 0.02 18.62
N VAL A 24 -30.80 0.18 17.46
CA VAL A 24 -30.78 -0.82 16.40
C VAL A 24 -29.40 -0.80 15.75
N PRO A 25 -28.65 -1.92 15.72
CA PRO A 25 -27.36 -1.96 15.05
C PRO A 25 -27.50 -1.60 13.58
N GLN A 26 -26.66 -0.69 13.10
CA GLN A 26 -26.56 -0.35 11.69
C GLN A 26 -25.15 -0.65 11.18
N VAL A 27 -25.06 -1.21 9.99
CA VAL A 27 -23.78 -1.34 9.30
C VAL A 27 -23.30 0.07 8.95
N PRO A 28 -22.05 0.44 9.24
CA PRO A 28 -21.55 1.74 8.86
C PRO A 28 -21.63 1.90 7.34
N GLN A 29 -22.18 3.02 6.88
CA GLN A 29 -22.26 3.32 5.44
C GLN A 29 -20.93 3.80 4.88
N THR A 30 -19.98 4.16 5.74
CA THR A 30 -18.64 4.59 5.36
C THR A 30 -17.83 3.39 4.86
N GLY A 31 -17.36 3.44 3.61
CA GLY A 31 -16.38 2.50 3.09
C GLY A 31 -14.96 2.93 3.45
N SER A 32 -14.11 3.04 2.44
CA SER A 32 -12.79 3.66 2.56
C SER A 32 -12.93 5.12 3.00
N THR A 33 -12.00 5.59 3.83
CA THR A 33 -12.09 6.92 4.44
C THR A 33 -10.70 7.44 4.81
N GLU A 34 -10.61 8.75 4.98
CA GLU A 34 -9.45 9.44 5.53
C GLU A 34 -9.83 10.21 6.79
N LEU A 35 -8.93 10.25 7.76
CA LEU A 35 -9.00 11.08 8.95
C LEU A 35 -7.82 12.06 8.86
N ARG A 36 -8.00 13.11 8.05
CA ARG A 36 -6.91 14.01 7.63
C ARG A 36 -6.18 14.66 8.79
N GLU A 37 -6.88 15.13 9.84
CA GLU A 37 -6.21 15.79 10.96
C GLU A 37 -5.30 14.84 11.74
N THR A 38 -5.70 13.57 11.85
CA THR A 38 -4.92 12.53 12.54
C THR A 38 -3.97 11.76 11.63
N GLY A 39 -4.06 11.96 10.32
CA GLY A 39 -3.26 11.28 9.30
C GLY A 39 -3.49 9.78 9.20
N TYR A 40 -4.74 9.31 9.24
CA TYR A 40 -5.07 7.90 8.97
C TYR A 40 -5.86 7.73 7.68
N TYR A 41 -5.43 6.80 6.84
CA TYR A 41 -6.05 6.54 5.54
C TYR A 41 -6.43 5.07 5.45
N THR A 42 -7.72 4.82 5.37
CA THR A 42 -8.29 3.48 5.50
C THR A 42 -8.92 3.06 4.18
N MET A 43 -8.41 1.98 3.62
CA MET A 43 -8.93 1.29 2.43
C MET A 43 -9.74 0.08 2.88
N ARG A 44 -10.97 -0.09 2.39
CA ARG A 44 -11.77 -1.29 2.69
C ARG A 44 -12.80 -1.61 1.63
N ASN A 45 -13.13 -2.90 1.50
CA ASN A 45 -14.18 -3.38 0.60
C ASN A 45 -15.47 -3.82 1.33
N GLY A 46 -15.52 -3.65 2.65
CA GLY A 46 -16.73 -3.88 3.45
C GLY A 46 -16.48 -3.89 4.96
N TRP A 47 -17.42 -4.46 5.70
CA TRP A 47 -17.49 -4.50 7.17
C TRP A 47 -17.67 -5.91 7.74
N GLU A 48 -17.83 -6.91 6.89
CA GLU A 48 -17.93 -8.30 7.30
C GLU A 48 -16.57 -8.82 7.77
N ILE A 49 -16.60 -9.88 8.60
CA ILE A 49 -15.39 -10.45 9.20
C ILE A 49 -14.34 -10.89 8.16
N ASN A 50 -14.78 -11.23 6.95
CA ASN A 50 -13.92 -11.71 5.87
C ASN A 50 -13.49 -10.62 4.88
N ASP A 51 -13.92 -9.39 5.10
CA ASP A 51 -13.59 -8.26 4.22
C ASP A 51 -12.15 -7.81 4.42
N CYS A 52 -11.63 -7.19 3.37
CA CYS A 52 -10.29 -6.65 3.30
C CYS A 52 -10.27 -5.21 3.81
N TYR A 53 -9.31 -4.94 4.67
CA TYR A 53 -9.09 -3.64 5.29
C TYR A 53 -7.60 -3.37 5.40
N MET A 54 -7.18 -2.16 5.08
CA MET A 54 -5.82 -1.67 5.34
C MET A 54 -5.88 -0.22 5.81
N THR A 55 -5.12 0.09 6.86
CA THR A 55 -4.91 1.48 7.28
C THR A 55 -3.45 1.86 7.13
N VAL A 56 -3.23 3.02 6.53
CA VAL A 56 -1.94 3.70 6.43
C VAL A 56 -1.88 4.77 7.51
N THR A 57 -0.77 4.81 8.24
CA THR A 57 -0.45 5.93 9.14
C THR A 57 0.43 6.94 8.40
N ALA A 58 -0.02 8.18 8.37
CA ALA A 58 0.66 9.34 7.79
C ALA A 58 0.43 10.58 8.68
N GLY A 59 0.25 10.35 9.98
CA GLY A 59 0.00 11.39 10.98
C GLY A 59 1.18 11.56 11.92
N LEU A 60 1.56 12.81 12.17
CA LEU A 60 2.55 13.17 13.17
C LEU A 60 1.92 14.13 14.18
N SER A 61 1.86 13.71 15.44
CA SER A 61 1.28 14.52 16.51
C SER A 61 2.17 15.72 16.84
N GLU A 62 1.67 16.94 16.64
CA GLU A 62 2.37 18.18 17.04
C GLU A 62 2.48 18.31 18.56
N TYR A 63 1.40 17.96 19.27
CA TYR A 63 1.29 18.08 20.72
C TYR A 63 1.46 16.71 21.39
N LYS A 64 2.42 16.61 22.30
CA LYS A 64 2.73 15.39 23.09
C LYS A 64 2.94 14.13 22.22
N PRO A 65 3.97 14.10 21.35
CA PRO A 65 4.29 12.92 20.52
C PRO A 65 4.86 11.74 21.31
N ASP A 66 4.70 11.70 22.63
CA ASP A 66 5.26 10.67 23.53
C ASP A 66 4.71 9.26 23.27
N HIS A 67 3.60 9.12 22.54
CA HIS A 67 3.08 7.84 22.06
C HIS A 67 3.31 7.59 20.57
N GLN A 68 3.92 8.54 19.86
CA GLN A 68 4.21 8.37 18.44
C GLN A 68 5.25 7.27 18.23
N HIS A 69 5.00 6.42 17.24
CA HIS A 69 5.91 5.37 16.82
C HIS A 69 6.71 5.79 15.59
N GLY A 70 7.83 5.12 15.35
CA GLY A 70 8.60 5.24 14.10
C GLY A 70 7.95 4.43 12.98
N ASP A 71 6.74 4.80 12.60
CA ASP A 71 5.86 4.03 11.71
C ASP A 71 5.25 4.85 10.57
N MET A 72 5.83 5.99 10.21
CA MET A 72 5.33 6.85 9.13
C MET A 72 5.25 6.10 7.80
N LEU A 73 4.10 6.23 7.14
CA LEU A 73 3.66 5.49 5.96
C LEU A 73 3.56 3.97 6.17
N GLY A 74 3.59 3.53 7.44
CA GLY A 74 3.38 2.15 7.82
C GLY A 74 1.93 1.71 7.61
N VAL A 75 1.75 0.41 7.41
CA VAL A 75 0.42 -0.18 7.20
C VAL A 75 0.07 -1.18 8.28
N VAL A 76 -1.22 -1.32 8.53
CA VAL A 76 -1.83 -2.49 9.16
C VAL A 76 -2.91 -3.03 8.26
N ALA A 77 -3.09 -4.34 8.21
CA ALA A 77 -4.11 -4.93 7.35
C ALA A 77 -4.80 -6.14 7.99
N TYR A 78 -6.07 -6.29 7.64
CA TYR A 78 -6.95 -7.36 8.06
C TYR A 78 -7.67 -7.94 6.83
N ALA A 79 -7.79 -9.26 6.77
CA ALA A 79 -8.57 -9.94 5.74
C ALA A 79 -8.93 -11.36 6.18
N ASN A 80 -10.04 -11.90 5.65
CA ASN A 80 -10.48 -13.28 5.91
C ASN A 80 -10.53 -13.65 7.41
N GLY A 81 -10.89 -12.70 8.28
CA GLY A 81 -10.98 -12.96 9.72
C GLY A 81 -9.66 -12.87 10.49
N HIS A 82 -8.57 -12.38 9.87
CA HIS A 82 -7.25 -12.35 10.51
C HIS A 82 -6.50 -11.03 10.31
N GLU A 83 -5.67 -10.67 11.30
CA GLU A 83 -4.61 -9.66 11.16
C GLU A 83 -3.49 -10.20 10.25
N ILE A 84 -3.55 -9.84 8.96
CA ILE A 84 -2.60 -10.30 7.95
C ILE A 84 -1.27 -9.53 8.00
N LEU A 85 -1.31 -8.25 8.37
CA LEU A 85 -0.14 -7.39 8.61
C LEU A 85 -0.33 -6.68 9.97
N PRO A 86 0.01 -7.33 11.09
CA PRO A 86 -0.13 -6.76 12.43
C PRO A 86 0.79 -5.57 12.67
N ASN A 87 0.43 -4.75 13.66
CA ASN A 87 1.34 -3.83 14.33
C ASN A 87 1.52 -4.33 15.76
N TYR A 88 2.74 -4.72 16.12
CA TYR A 88 2.99 -5.34 17.41
C TYR A 88 2.86 -4.36 18.58
N GLN A 89 2.26 -4.85 19.66
CA GLN A 89 1.99 -4.09 20.88
C GLN A 89 3.28 -3.70 21.60
N VAL A 90 3.25 -2.53 22.24
CA VAL A 90 4.34 -2.00 23.05
C VAL A 90 3.98 -2.16 24.52
N ALA A 91 4.86 -2.80 25.29
CA ALA A 91 4.74 -2.88 26.74
C ALA A 91 5.89 -2.11 27.42
N TYR A 92 5.60 -0.89 27.87
CA TYR A 92 6.56 0.06 28.46
C TYR A 92 7.26 -0.44 29.73
N LYS A 93 6.73 -1.47 30.37
CA LYS A 93 7.36 -2.13 31.53
C LYS A 93 8.62 -2.94 31.18
N TYR A 94 8.87 -3.21 29.90
CA TYR A 94 10.03 -3.99 29.46
C TYR A 94 11.08 -3.11 28.78
N PRO A 95 12.39 -3.36 28.98
CA PRO A 95 13.46 -2.48 28.50
C PRO A 95 13.58 -2.40 26.97
N ASP A 96 13.01 -3.36 26.24
CA ASP A 96 12.99 -3.38 24.76
C ASP A 96 11.78 -2.62 24.17
N PHE A 97 10.98 -1.90 24.97
CA PHE A 97 9.90 -1.06 24.43
C PHE A 97 10.35 -0.11 23.30
N PRO A 98 11.59 0.45 23.26
CA PRO A 98 12.01 1.31 22.15
C PRO A 98 12.02 0.55 20.81
N PHE A 99 12.35 -0.74 20.81
CA PHE A 99 12.26 -1.58 19.60
C PHE A 99 10.81 -1.68 19.12
N TRP A 100 9.89 -1.99 20.03
CA TRP A 100 8.47 -2.14 19.72
C TRP A 100 7.80 -0.82 19.28
N LYS A 101 8.30 0.33 19.75
CA LYS A 101 7.84 1.67 19.32
C LYS A 101 8.41 2.11 17.96
N ASN A 102 9.20 1.29 17.28
CA ASN A 102 9.98 1.76 16.13
C ASN A 102 9.91 0.80 14.93
N SER A 103 10.51 1.22 13.82
CA SER A 103 10.29 0.72 12.46
C SER A 103 10.47 -0.79 12.28
N PHE A 104 11.40 -1.41 13.01
CA PHE A 104 11.64 -2.86 12.91
C PHE A 104 10.45 -3.71 13.38
N ALA A 105 9.53 -3.14 14.15
CA ALA A 105 8.29 -3.76 14.59
C ALA A 105 7.05 -3.20 13.84
N LYS A 106 7.24 -2.64 12.63
CA LYS A 106 6.20 -1.99 11.80
C LYS A 106 6.26 -2.47 10.34
N ASN A 107 5.18 -2.31 9.59
CA ASN A 107 5.12 -2.62 8.16
C ASN A 107 5.54 -1.41 7.32
N VAL A 108 6.83 -1.08 7.34
CA VAL A 108 7.41 0.14 6.74
C VAL A 108 8.57 -0.20 5.81
N ALA A 109 9.01 0.79 5.05
CA ALA A 109 10.26 0.73 4.32
C ALA A 109 11.31 1.62 5.02
N ILE A 110 12.58 1.21 4.99
CA ILE A 110 13.72 1.90 5.63
C ILE A 110 14.95 1.90 4.73
N VAL A 111 15.94 2.71 5.09
CA VAL A 111 17.22 2.87 4.40
C VAL A 111 18.35 2.52 5.37
N ASP A 112 19.35 1.76 4.91
CA ASP A 112 20.58 1.41 5.64
C ASP A 112 20.37 0.84 7.05
N SER A 113 19.24 0.16 7.27
CA SER A 113 18.81 -0.35 8.58
C SER A 113 18.72 0.74 9.65
N ILE A 114 18.43 1.97 9.25
CA ILE A 114 18.19 3.10 10.14
C ILE A 114 16.69 3.18 10.42
N PRO A 115 16.24 3.03 11.69
CA PRO A 115 14.85 3.16 12.03
C PRO A 115 14.39 4.63 11.92
N GLN A 116 13.10 4.84 11.63
CA GLN A 116 12.53 6.16 11.46
C GLN A 116 12.58 7.00 12.75
N GLY A 117 12.28 6.39 13.90
CA GLY A 117 12.44 7.04 15.21
C GLY A 117 13.90 7.05 15.63
N ARG A 118 14.48 8.23 15.84
CA ARG A 118 15.86 8.39 16.33
C ARG A 118 15.90 9.30 17.56
N ASP A 119 17.00 9.21 18.30
CA ASP A 119 17.27 10.02 19.50
C ASP A 119 16.15 9.94 20.54
N TRP A 120 15.99 8.75 21.12
CA TRP A 120 15.02 8.52 22.20
C TRP A 120 15.30 9.44 23.40
N ASN A 121 14.29 10.17 23.82
CA ASN A 121 14.32 11.06 24.97
C ASN A 121 13.31 10.56 26.01
N ALA A 122 13.82 9.88 27.03
CA ALA A 122 13.02 9.37 28.13
C ALA A 122 12.53 10.51 29.04
N ASN A 123 11.34 10.34 29.63
CA ASN A 123 10.89 11.23 30.68
C ASN A 123 11.70 11.00 31.97
N SER A 124 11.74 12.00 32.84
CA SER A 124 12.45 11.95 34.12
C SER A 124 11.87 10.93 35.12
N GLY A 125 10.65 10.44 34.88
CA GLY A 125 9.92 9.54 35.78
C GLY A 125 10.30 8.07 35.69
N GLY A 126 11.24 7.67 34.80
CA GLY A 126 11.71 6.27 34.68
C GLY A 126 10.65 5.26 34.23
N SER A 127 9.46 5.72 33.86
CA SER A 127 8.29 4.92 33.49
C SER A 127 8.35 4.27 32.10
N GLY A 128 9.45 4.45 31.37
CA GLY A 128 9.55 4.10 29.94
C GLY A 128 8.83 5.08 29.00
N PHE A 129 8.09 6.06 29.54
CA PHE A 129 7.53 7.16 28.76
C PHE A 129 8.63 8.06 28.21
N GLY A 130 8.40 8.61 27.03
CA GLY A 130 9.34 9.46 26.33
C GLY A 130 8.96 9.60 24.86
N LYS A 131 9.75 10.34 24.11
CA LYS A 131 9.52 10.62 22.69
C LYS A 131 10.78 10.37 21.87
N TRP A 132 10.57 10.14 20.59
CA TRP A 132 11.64 10.25 19.61
C TRP A 132 11.85 11.74 19.31
N ASN A 133 13.09 12.25 19.45
CA ASN A 133 13.37 13.63 19.07
C ASN A 133 13.36 13.81 17.55
N ILE A 134 13.58 12.71 16.82
CA ILE A 134 13.55 12.69 15.35
C ILE A 134 12.52 11.65 14.92
N LEU A 135 11.52 12.12 14.19
CA LEU A 135 10.55 11.30 13.46
C LEU A 135 10.36 11.90 12.06
N PRO A 136 10.06 11.07 11.05
CA PRO A 136 9.73 11.58 9.73
C PRO A 136 8.47 12.45 9.80
N VAL A 137 8.48 13.55 9.06
CA VAL A 137 7.29 14.36 8.80
C VAL A 137 6.66 13.83 7.51
N PRO A 138 5.45 13.24 7.56
CA PRO A 138 4.79 12.72 6.38
C PRO A 138 4.11 13.82 5.56
N THR A 139 4.02 13.60 4.25
CA THR A 139 3.21 14.38 3.30
C THR A 139 2.36 13.41 2.51
N VAL A 140 1.05 13.61 2.49
CA VAL A 140 0.13 12.85 1.63
C VAL A 140 -0.04 13.60 0.32
N HIS A 141 0.39 12.99 -0.77
CA HIS A 141 0.32 13.56 -2.12
C HIS A 141 -1.02 13.26 -2.78
N GLN A 142 -1.60 12.09 -2.48
CA GLN A 142 -2.83 11.66 -3.11
C GLN A 142 -3.62 10.68 -2.26
N TRP A 143 -4.94 10.85 -2.26
CA TRP A 143 -5.92 9.90 -1.75
C TRP A 143 -7.11 9.83 -2.71
N ILE A 144 -7.29 8.68 -3.36
CA ILE A 144 -8.41 8.41 -4.28
C ILE A 144 -9.17 7.21 -3.72
N MET A 145 -10.48 7.30 -3.70
CA MET A 145 -11.35 6.20 -3.30
C MET A 145 -12.56 6.12 -4.22
N ASN A 146 -12.91 4.92 -4.67
CA ASN A 146 -14.08 4.64 -5.50
C ASN A 146 -14.52 3.18 -5.32
N ASP A 147 -15.54 2.73 -6.06
CA ASP A 147 -16.10 1.38 -5.90
C ASP A 147 -15.21 0.25 -6.46
N GLN A 148 -14.22 0.58 -7.29
CA GLN A 148 -13.35 -0.40 -7.95
C GLN A 148 -12.00 -0.54 -7.23
N PHE A 149 -11.45 0.58 -6.79
CA PHE A 149 -10.15 0.65 -6.13
C PHE A 149 -10.02 1.87 -5.22
N ASP A 150 -9.04 1.80 -4.32
CA ASP A 150 -8.52 2.96 -3.61
C ASP A 150 -7.03 3.12 -3.94
N TYR A 151 -6.53 4.35 -3.88
CA TYR A 151 -5.14 4.68 -4.10
C TYR A 151 -4.65 5.70 -3.08
N PHE A 152 -3.49 5.43 -2.50
CA PHE A 152 -2.77 6.32 -1.60
C PHE A 152 -1.36 6.58 -2.14
N CYS A 153 -0.90 7.83 -2.06
CA CYS A 153 0.50 8.18 -2.26
C CYS A 153 0.95 9.12 -1.14
N GLY A 154 2.04 8.78 -0.46
CA GLY A 154 2.65 9.62 0.57
C GLY A 154 4.17 9.57 0.54
N SER A 155 4.83 10.61 1.04
CA SER A 155 6.27 10.66 1.30
C SER A 155 6.53 11.03 2.75
N HIS A 156 7.79 10.97 3.17
CA HIS A 156 8.24 11.60 4.40
C HIS A 156 9.71 12.01 4.30
N ASN A 157 10.16 12.95 5.11
CA ASN A 157 11.55 13.46 5.09
C ASN A 157 12.55 12.67 5.97
N GLY A 158 12.17 11.50 6.47
CA GLY A 158 12.97 10.74 7.43
C GLY A 158 14.36 10.27 6.96
N PHE A 159 14.62 10.33 5.64
CA PHE A 159 15.88 9.90 5.02
C PHE A 159 16.62 11.04 4.30
N THR A 160 16.20 12.30 4.49
CA THR A 160 16.84 13.46 3.83
C THR A 160 18.30 13.62 4.24
N ASP A 161 18.67 13.25 5.47
CA ASP A 161 20.07 13.27 5.94
C ASP A 161 20.98 12.29 5.17
N LEU A 162 20.37 11.32 4.47
CA LEU A 162 21.04 10.35 3.61
C LEU A 162 20.93 10.72 2.13
N ASP A 163 20.39 11.90 1.79
CA ASP A 163 20.06 12.28 0.41
C ASP A 163 19.10 11.29 -0.29
N VAL A 164 18.16 10.69 0.46
CA VAL A 164 17.19 9.75 -0.10
C VAL A 164 15.80 10.38 -0.13
N GLU A 165 15.27 10.54 -1.33
CA GLU A 165 13.85 10.79 -1.56
C GLU A 165 13.06 9.48 -1.46
N TYR A 166 12.03 9.47 -0.61
CA TYR A 166 11.17 8.30 -0.42
C TYR A 166 9.69 8.65 -0.59
N TYR A 167 8.98 7.81 -1.33
CA TYR A 167 7.52 7.82 -1.34
C TYR A 167 6.95 6.40 -1.49
N ARG A 168 5.79 6.20 -0.88
CA ARG A 168 5.02 4.96 -0.90
C ARG A 168 3.72 5.17 -1.64
N GLU A 169 3.41 4.24 -2.53
CA GLU A 169 2.13 4.12 -3.21
C GLU A 169 1.44 2.85 -2.76
N ILE A 170 0.13 2.91 -2.55
CA ILE A 170 -0.69 1.75 -2.25
C ILE A 170 -1.90 1.80 -3.16
N LEU A 171 -2.05 0.79 -4.01
CA LEU A 171 -3.24 0.54 -4.79
C LEU A 171 -4.00 -0.63 -4.16
N PHE A 172 -5.21 -0.39 -3.67
CA PHE A 172 -6.11 -1.44 -3.23
C PHE A 172 -7.15 -1.73 -4.30
N VAL A 173 -7.10 -2.91 -4.90
CA VAL A 173 -8.21 -3.38 -5.75
C VAL A 173 -9.23 -4.01 -4.83
N LYS A 174 -10.47 -3.51 -4.82
CA LYS A 174 -11.53 -3.91 -3.87
C LYS A 174 -11.90 -5.39 -3.94
N GLU A 175 -11.38 -6.11 -4.92
CA GLU A 175 -11.46 -7.56 -5.05
C GLU A 175 -10.45 -8.37 -4.22
N GLY A 176 -9.71 -7.70 -3.32
CA GLY A 176 -9.08 -8.35 -2.17
C GLY A 176 -7.56 -8.47 -2.24
N PHE A 177 -6.89 -7.54 -2.94
CA PHE A 177 -5.43 -7.49 -2.98
C PHE A 177 -4.93 -6.05 -3.07
N TRP A 178 -3.68 -5.86 -2.65
CA TRP A 178 -2.98 -4.58 -2.71
C TRP A 178 -1.70 -4.70 -3.54
N ILE A 179 -1.35 -3.61 -4.20
CA ILE A 179 -0.01 -3.39 -4.73
C ILE A 179 0.61 -2.24 -3.94
N ILE A 180 1.72 -2.51 -3.29
CA ILE A 180 2.48 -1.52 -2.54
C ILE A 180 3.78 -1.26 -3.29
N ARG A 181 4.06 0.01 -3.59
CA ARG A 181 5.29 0.44 -4.24
C ARG A 181 6.05 1.39 -3.34
N ASP A 182 7.27 1.02 -3.00
CA ASP A 182 8.19 1.88 -2.26
C ASP A 182 9.28 2.33 -3.19
N HIS A 183 9.35 3.64 -3.42
CA HIS A 183 10.29 4.28 -4.32
C HIS A 183 11.35 5.01 -3.53
N PHE A 184 12.61 4.74 -3.87
CA PHE A 184 13.77 5.38 -3.32
C PHE A 184 14.64 5.94 -4.45
N ASN A 185 15.05 7.19 -4.31
CA ASN A 185 15.94 7.87 -5.24
C ASN A 185 16.99 8.68 -4.46
N SER A 186 18.24 8.61 -4.88
CA SER A 186 19.38 9.28 -4.24
C SER A 186 20.54 9.44 -5.21
N GLU A 187 21.40 10.44 -5.00
CA GLU A 187 22.67 10.54 -5.72
C GLU A 187 23.71 9.55 -5.16
N SER A 188 23.59 9.18 -3.88
CA SER A 188 24.45 8.20 -3.21
C SER A 188 23.90 6.78 -3.23
N THR A 189 24.80 5.83 -2.99
CA THR A 189 24.46 4.41 -2.96
C THR A 189 23.99 4.00 -1.56
N HIS A 190 22.78 3.44 -1.47
CA HIS A 190 22.18 2.98 -0.21
C HIS A 190 21.61 1.57 -0.33
N ARG A 191 21.39 0.94 0.82
CA ARG A 191 20.63 -0.30 0.95
C ARG A 191 19.20 0.01 1.35
N TYR A 192 18.26 -0.30 0.46
CA TYR A 192 16.84 -0.06 0.70
C TYR A 192 16.15 -1.33 1.21
N GLN A 193 15.18 -1.20 2.12
CA GLN A 193 14.56 -2.34 2.77
C GLN A 193 13.05 -2.15 2.93
N GLN A 194 12.27 -3.21 2.74
CA GLN A 194 10.87 -3.31 3.15
C GLN A 194 10.74 -4.34 4.27
N ILE A 195 10.02 -3.99 5.33
CA ILE A 195 9.78 -4.85 6.48
C ILE A 195 8.29 -5.16 6.56
N TRP A 196 7.95 -6.44 6.73
CA TRP A 196 6.59 -6.92 6.94
C TRP A 196 6.52 -7.73 8.22
N GLN A 197 5.55 -7.43 9.06
CA GLN A 197 5.35 -8.05 10.36
C GLN A 197 4.42 -9.25 10.21
N GLY A 198 4.82 -10.38 10.77
CA GLY A 198 4.07 -11.62 10.75
C GLY A 198 4.99 -12.83 10.81
N GLN A 199 4.43 -13.97 11.21
CA GLN A 199 5.13 -15.26 11.13
C GLN A 199 5.02 -15.76 9.68
N PHE A 200 5.99 -15.36 8.86
CA PHE A 200 6.06 -15.74 7.46
C PHE A 200 7.04 -16.89 7.24
N GLU A 201 6.75 -17.69 6.23
CA GLU A 201 7.61 -18.72 5.68
C GLU A 201 7.93 -18.40 4.21
N LYS A 202 8.92 -19.08 3.65
CA LYS A 202 9.25 -18.94 2.23
C LYS A 202 8.06 -19.40 1.38
N GLY A 203 7.66 -18.57 0.41
CA GLY A 203 6.64 -18.92 -0.57
C GLY A 203 7.18 -19.85 -1.66
N LYS A 204 6.34 -20.16 -2.66
CA LYS A 204 6.73 -21.04 -3.76
C LYS A 204 7.73 -20.40 -4.72
N ASP A 205 7.65 -19.08 -4.87
CA ASP A 205 8.61 -18.26 -5.59
C ASP A 205 9.70 -17.76 -4.62
N SER A 206 10.97 -17.76 -5.04
CA SER A 206 12.08 -17.17 -4.28
C SER A 206 11.85 -15.71 -3.87
N ALA A 207 11.03 -14.97 -4.63
CA ALA A 207 10.65 -13.59 -4.37
C ALA A 207 9.36 -13.45 -3.54
N SER A 208 8.86 -14.55 -2.95
CA SER A 208 7.60 -14.58 -2.20
C SER A 208 7.75 -15.15 -0.80
N VAL A 209 6.90 -14.67 0.10
CA VAL A 209 6.75 -15.18 1.47
C VAL A 209 5.28 -15.27 1.82
N ARG A 210 4.93 -16.21 2.68
CA ARG A 210 3.54 -16.54 2.96
C ARG A 210 3.30 -16.83 4.43
N ARG A 211 2.06 -16.64 4.83
CA ARG A 211 1.55 -17.02 6.15
C ARG A 211 0.18 -17.64 5.97
N ASN A 212 0.00 -18.83 6.53
CA ASN A 212 -1.28 -19.52 6.58
C ASN A 212 -1.90 -19.34 7.97
N PHE A 213 -3.22 -19.34 8.04
CA PHE A 213 -4.00 -19.37 9.26
C PHE A 213 -4.66 -20.74 9.44
N ASP A 214 -5.12 -21.03 10.66
CA ASP A 214 -5.65 -22.34 11.04
C ASP A 214 -6.92 -22.74 10.26
N ASP A 215 -7.63 -21.76 9.67
CA ASP A 215 -8.80 -21.99 8.82
C ASP A 215 -8.45 -22.25 7.34
N GLY A 216 -7.15 -22.35 7.01
CA GLY A 216 -6.64 -22.55 5.65
C GLY A 216 -6.64 -21.29 4.78
N SER A 217 -7.08 -20.14 5.31
CA SER A 217 -6.86 -18.84 4.67
C SER A 217 -5.42 -18.37 4.89
N GLY A 218 -5.03 -17.29 4.21
CA GLY A 218 -3.69 -16.76 4.37
C GLY A 218 -3.38 -15.56 3.51
N ILE A 219 -2.11 -15.16 3.59
CA ILE A 219 -1.51 -14.03 2.90
C ILE A 219 -0.24 -14.48 2.21
N GLU A 220 -0.02 -13.98 1.00
CA GLU A 220 1.23 -14.11 0.26
C GLU A 220 1.72 -12.71 -0.16
N ILE A 221 2.96 -12.42 0.17
CA ILE A 221 3.67 -11.19 -0.17
C ILE A 221 4.65 -11.55 -1.29
N ILE A 222 4.50 -10.93 -2.45
CA ILE A 222 5.28 -11.26 -3.65
C ILE A 222 5.96 -9.99 -4.17
N GLN A 223 7.29 -10.00 -4.25
CA GLN A 223 8.02 -8.99 -5.01
C GLN A 223 7.87 -9.31 -6.51
N LEU A 224 7.16 -8.44 -7.25
CA LEU A 224 6.88 -8.66 -8.67
C LEU A 224 8.17 -8.62 -9.50
N LYS A 225 9.04 -7.65 -9.19
CA LYS A 225 10.39 -7.56 -9.75
C LYS A 225 11.32 -8.42 -8.93
N ASN A 226 12.05 -9.33 -9.58
CA ASN A 226 13.09 -10.10 -8.90
C ASN A 226 14.18 -9.12 -8.44
N LEU A 227 14.37 -9.02 -7.13
CA LEU A 227 15.39 -8.17 -6.52
C LEU A 227 16.77 -8.84 -6.49
N ASN A 228 16.86 -10.10 -6.92
CA ASN A 228 18.00 -11.01 -6.70
C ASN A 228 18.37 -11.14 -5.21
N THR A 229 17.42 -10.88 -4.31
CA THR A 229 17.63 -10.97 -2.87
C THR A 229 16.72 -12.02 -2.27
N THR A 230 17.22 -12.68 -1.23
CA THR A 230 16.47 -13.67 -0.46
C THR A 230 15.76 -12.97 0.70
N PRO A 231 14.48 -13.27 0.98
CA PRO A 231 13.80 -12.75 2.16
C PRO A 231 14.57 -13.14 3.43
N GLN A 232 14.76 -12.17 4.32
CA GLN A 232 15.41 -12.36 5.61
C GLN A 232 14.34 -12.48 6.69
N PHE A 233 14.29 -13.62 7.38
CA PHE A 233 13.30 -13.86 8.43
C PHE A 233 13.88 -13.43 9.78
N GLY A 234 13.13 -12.61 10.50
CA GLY A 234 13.47 -12.11 11.83
C GLY A 234 12.48 -12.59 12.87
N THR A 235 12.93 -12.71 14.11
CA THR A 235 12.07 -12.94 15.26
C THR A 235 12.58 -12.13 16.44
N HIS A 236 11.67 -11.44 17.13
CA HIS A 236 11.95 -10.77 18.39
C HIS A 236 10.89 -11.23 19.40
N ARG A 237 11.32 -11.92 20.47
CA ARG A 237 10.43 -12.70 21.35
C ARG A 237 9.60 -13.73 20.57
N ASP A 238 8.27 -13.64 20.64
CA ASP A 238 7.31 -14.50 19.94
C ASP A 238 6.80 -13.87 18.62
N LYS A 239 7.30 -12.70 18.24
CA LYS A 239 6.84 -11.96 17.05
C LYS A 239 7.81 -12.07 15.90
N GLY A 240 7.29 -12.47 14.74
CA GLY A 240 8.06 -12.65 13.51
C GLY A 240 8.02 -11.42 12.61
N ASN A 241 9.03 -11.27 11.76
CA ASN A 241 8.99 -10.36 10.64
C ASN A 241 9.75 -10.96 9.46
N VAL A 242 9.57 -10.33 8.30
CA VAL A 242 10.35 -10.62 7.11
C VAL A 242 10.80 -9.33 6.46
N LEU A 243 12.05 -9.33 6.02
CA LEU A 243 12.71 -8.17 5.43
C LEU A 243 13.17 -8.51 4.00
N PHE A 244 12.77 -7.68 3.05
CA PHE A 244 13.31 -7.66 1.71
C PHE A 244 14.30 -6.51 1.60
N ALA A 245 15.56 -6.81 1.29
CA ALA A 245 16.59 -5.80 1.06
C ALA A 245 16.94 -5.71 -0.41
N SER A 246 17.39 -4.54 -0.87
CA SER A 246 18.08 -4.40 -2.13
C SER A 246 19.58 -4.64 -1.94
N GLU A 247 20.30 -4.90 -3.03
CA GLU A 247 21.72 -4.58 -3.07
C GLU A 247 21.94 -3.06 -3.03
N PRO A 248 23.13 -2.58 -2.61
CA PRO A 248 23.44 -1.15 -2.63
C PRO A 248 23.26 -0.56 -4.03
N LYS A 249 22.47 0.50 -4.15
CA LYS A 249 22.23 1.23 -5.41
C LYS A 249 21.72 2.65 -5.15
N THR A 250 21.68 3.48 -6.17
CA THR A 250 21.16 4.87 -6.11
C THR A 250 19.64 4.92 -6.13
N GLU A 251 19.00 4.04 -6.91
CA GLU A 251 17.55 4.02 -7.09
C GLU A 251 16.96 2.62 -6.88
N GLN A 252 15.84 2.52 -6.18
CA GLN A 252 15.12 1.28 -5.99
C GLN A 252 13.61 1.52 -5.92
N THR A 253 12.88 0.76 -6.73
CA THR A 253 11.42 0.61 -6.57
C THR A 253 11.09 -0.82 -6.18
N PHE A 254 10.63 -1.03 -4.95
CA PHE A 254 9.92 -2.26 -4.61
C PHE A 254 8.53 -2.22 -5.23
N THR A 255 8.08 -3.31 -5.83
CA THR A 255 6.71 -3.44 -6.33
C THR A 255 6.16 -4.76 -5.80
N THR A 256 5.33 -4.66 -4.78
CA THR A 256 4.97 -5.75 -3.90
C THR A 256 3.48 -6.02 -4.00
N LEU A 257 3.11 -7.23 -4.37
CA LEU A 257 1.74 -7.73 -4.27
C LEU A 257 1.50 -8.27 -2.86
N ILE A 258 0.49 -7.73 -2.19
CA ILE A 258 -0.10 -8.31 -0.98
C ILE A 258 -1.39 -9.00 -1.39
N TYR A 259 -1.36 -10.33 -1.45
CA TYR A 259 -2.48 -11.14 -1.91
C TYR A 259 -3.04 -12.00 -0.79
N THR A 260 -4.37 -12.07 -0.69
CA THR A 260 -5.06 -12.88 0.31
C THR A 260 -5.77 -14.07 -0.34
N PHE A 261 -5.75 -15.22 0.34
CA PHE A 261 -6.44 -16.43 -0.09
C PHE A 261 -7.27 -17.02 1.06
N ARG A 262 -8.31 -17.79 0.70
CA ARG A 262 -9.32 -18.40 1.60
C ARG A 262 -9.22 -19.92 1.66
N SER A 263 -8.31 -20.49 0.88
CA SER A 263 -7.99 -21.92 0.89
C SER A 263 -6.56 -22.07 0.42
N GLU A 264 -5.87 -23.09 0.92
CA GLU A 264 -4.51 -23.46 0.50
C GLU A 264 -4.39 -23.79 -1.00
N THR A 265 -5.50 -23.88 -1.72
CA THR A 265 -5.51 -24.07 -3.19
C THR A 265 -5.62 -22.76 -3.96
N GLY A 266 -6.01 -21.66 -3.31
CA GLY A 266 -6.31 -20.36 -3.92
C GLY A 266 -5.09 -19.47 -4.18
N HIS A 267 -3.94 -20.07 -4.47
CA HIS A 267 -2.67 -19.36 -4.63
C HIS A 267 -2.54 -18.68 -6.00
N PRO A 268 -1.82 -17.55 -6.07
CA PRO A 268 -1.44 -16.99 -7.35
C PRO A 268 -0.45 -17.94 -8.04
N GLY A 269 -0.88 -18.58 -9.11
CA GLY A 269 0.03 -19.36 -9.95
C GLY A 269 0.89 -18.40 -10.75
N ARG A 270 2.20 -18.32 -10.46
CA ARG A 270 3.16 -17.68 -11.37
C ARG A 270 3.48 -18.66 -12.51
N LYS A 271 2.90 -18.43 -13.68
CA LYS A 271 3.27 -19.12 -14.92
C LYS A 271 3.99 -18.13 -15.81
N SER A 272 5.31 -18.30 -15.98
CA SER A 272 6.15 -17.33 -16.69
C SER A 272 6.04 -15.93 -16.04
N GLN A 273 5.65 -14.91 -16.81
CA GLN A 273 5.48 -13.52 -16.38
C GLN A 273 4.09 -13.16 -15.85
N THR A 274 3.17 -14.13 -15.75
CA THR A 274 1.78 -13.88 -15.37
C THR A 274 1.47 -14.47 -14.00
N ILE A 275 0.80 -13.68 -13.17
CA ILE A 275 0.27 -14.05 -11.87
C ILE A 275 -1.26 -13.96 -11.95
N GLY A 276 -1.94 -15.10 -11.95
CA GLY A 276 -3.40 -15.15 -11.88
C GLY A 276 -3.88 -14.88 -10.45
N LEU A 277 -4.91 -14.06 -10.31
CA LEU A 277 -5.54 -13.67 -9.05
C LEU A 277 -7.04 -14.03 -9.08
N ARG A 278 -7.73 -13.81 -7.95
CA ARG A 278 -9.18 -14.00 -7.83
C ARG A 278 -9.97 -13.19 -8.84
N LYS A 279 -11.17 -13.69 -9.17
CA LYS A 279 -12.15 -13.01 -10.03
C LYS A 279 -11.55 -12.59 -11.39
N ASN A 280 -10.71 -13.46 -11.96
CA ASN A 280 -10.03 -13.29 -13.25
C ASN A 280 -9.14 -12.05 -13.33
N TRP A 281 -8.69 -11.52 -12.17
CA TRP A 281 -7.60 -10.56 -12.16
C TRP A 281 -6.30 -11.24 -12.53
N GLN A 282 -5.42 -10.53 -13.21
CA GLN A 282 -4.09 -10.99 -13.52
C GLN A 282 -3.10 -9.84 -13.43
N ILE A 283 -1.89 -10.14 -12.98
CA ILE A 283 -0.74 -9.27 -13.08
C ILE A 283 0.19 -9.87 -14.12
N LYS A 284 0.55 -9.09 -15.14
CA LYS A 284 1.47 -9.55 -16.18
C LYS A 284 2.59 -8.55 -16.37
N ARG A 285 3.83 -9.06 -16.40
CA ARG A 285 4.97 -8.29 -16.86
C ARG A 285 4.93 -8.19 -18.38
N SER A 286 5.06 -6.99 -18.92
CA SER A 286 5.09 -6.81 -20.37
C SER A 286 6.41 -7.34 -20.94
N GLU A 287 6.34 -8.27 -21.88
CA GLU A 287 7.48 -8.68 -22.72
C GLU A 287 7.35 -8.02 -24.09
N GLY A 288 8.34 -7.21 -24.49
CA GLY A 288 8.35 -6.57 -25.81
C GLY A 288 7.30 -5.46 -26.02
N GLY A 289 6.80 -4.85 -24.93
CA GLY A 289 5.94 -3.65 -25.00
C GLY A 289 4.53 -3.88 -25.54
N LYS A 290 3.99 -5.10 -25.42
CA LYS A 290 2.57 -5.38 -25.72
C LYS A 290 1.75 -5.36 -24.43
N CYS A 291 0.60 -4.67 -24.47
CA CYS A 291 -0.36 -4.58 -23.38
C CYS A 291 -1.47 -5.61 -23.59
N ASP A 292 -1.77 -6.42 -22.57
CA ASP A 292 -2.83 -7.44 -22.66
C ASP A 292 -4.19 -6.97 -22.14
N LEU A 293 -4.34 -5.66 -21.87
CA LEU A 293 -5.60 -5.10 -21.36
C LEU A 293 -6.73 -5.18 -22.38
N SER A 294 -6.41 -4.91 -23.65
CA SER A 294 -7.34 -4.97 -24.77
C SER A 294 -6.54 -5.08 -26.06
N PRO A 295 -7.00 -5.82 -27.08
CA PRO A 295 -6.30 -5.88 -28.38
C PRO A 295 -6.17 -4.51 -29.06
N GLU A 296 -6.99 -3.53 -28.69
CA GLU A 296 -6.94 -2.16 -29.20
C GLU A 296 -5.98 -1.25 -28.43
N ILE A 297 -5.45 -1.72 -27.31
CA ILE A 297 -4.54 -0.96 -26.45
C ILE A 297 -3.15 -1.58 -26.56
N ASN A 298 -2.17 -0.78 -26.96
CA ASN A 298 -0.77 -1.17 -26.98
C ASN A 298 0.02 -0.24 -26.06
N SER A 299 0.87 -0.75 -25.17
CA SER A 299 1.58 0.10 -24.22
C SER A 299 2.92 -0.51 -23.82
N ASN A 300 3.88 0.35 -23.51
CA ASN A 300 5.17 -0.09 -22.96
C ASN A 300 5.20 -0.18 -21.43
N ALA A 301 4.03 -0.20 -20.76
CA ALA A 301 3.94 -0.35 -19.32
C ALA A 301 4.79 -1.54 -18.84
N GLU A 302 5.52 -1.38 -17.74
CA GLU A 302 6.33 -2.47 -17.18
C GLU A 302 5.44 -3.61 -16.67
N TRP A 303 4.33 -3.25 -16.00
CA TRP A 303 3.35 -4.18 -15.49
C TRP A 303 1.94 -3.77 -15.90
N THR A 304 1.12 -4.78 -16.16
CA THR A 304 -0.33 -4.62 -16.30
C THR A 304 -1.03 -5.35 -15.17
N ILE A 305 -2.04 -4.72 -14.57
CA ILE A 305 -2.92 -5.35 -13.59
C ILE A 305 -4.32 -5.22 -14.14
N SER A 306 -4.98 -6.33 -14.41
CA SER A 306 -6.16 -6.30 -15.26
C SER A 306 -7.18 -7.36 -14.94
N ARG A 307 -8.43 -7.05 -15.24
CA ARG A 307 -9.48 -8.04 -15.47
C ARG A 307 -9.80 -8.03 -16.97
N GLU A 308 -10.14 -9.17 -17.54
CA GLU A 308 -10.44 -9.26 -18.98
C GLU A 308 -11.50 -8.20 -19.41
N ALA A 309 -11.17 -7.48 -20.49
CA ALA A 309 -12.04 -6.63 -21.32
C ALA A 309 -12.77 -5.43 -20.65
N SER A 310 -12.36 -4.94 -19.47
CA SER A 310 -13.12 -3.86 -18.78
C SER A 310 -12.30 -2.83 -18.00
N GLY A 311 -10.96 -2.83 -18.12
CA GLY A 311 -10.09 -1.85 -17.48
C GLY A 311 -9.06 -2.46 -16.53
N GLY A 312 -8.09 -1.64 -16.13
CA GLY A 312 -6.96 -2.08 -15.33
C GLY A 312 -5.93 -0.98 -15.12
N PHE A 313 -4.73 -1.37 -14.72
CA PHE A 313 -3.64 -0.48 -14.39
C PHE A 313 -2.45 -0.75 -15.31
N LEU A 314 -1.85 0.34 -15.77
CA LEU A 314 -0.58 0.36 -16.48
C LEU A 314 0.45 0.97 -15.54
N ILE A 315 1.39 0.16 -15.05
CA ILE A 315 2.43 0.63 -14.13
C ILE A 315 3.69 0.94 -14.92
N ASN A 316 4.32 2.08 -14.61
CA ASN A 316 5.55 2.55 -15.23
C ASN A 316 5.45 2.61 -16.77
N VAL A 317 4.39 3.24 -17.27
CA VAL A 317 4.10 3.45 -18.69
C VAL A 317 4.59 4.83 -19.14
N SER A 318 5.32 4.87 -20.25
CA SER A 318 5.71 6.12 -20.94
C SER A 318 5.10 6.25 -22.33
N ARG A 319 4.46 5.20 -22.84
CA ARG A 319 3.85 5.17 -24.16
C ARG A 319 2.61 4.28 -24.16
N LEU A 320 1.52 4.83 -24.69
CA LEU A 320 0.23 4.18 -24.85
C LEU A 320 -0.29 4.47 -26.27
N ILE A 321 -0.74 3.45 -26.98
CA ILE A 321 -1.48 3.56 -28.23
C ILE A 321 -2.88 3.00 -27.97
N TYR A 322 -3.91 3.74 -28.37
CA TYR A 322 -5.28 3.27 -28.43
C TYR A 322 -5.81 3.53 -29.84
N GLN A 323 -6.18 2.47 -30.56
CA GLN A 323 -6.52 2.55 -31.98
C GLN A 323 -5.35 3.15 -32.80
N ASP A 324 -5.55 4.29 -33.46
CA ASP A 324 -4.56 5.06 -34.21
C ASP A 324 -3.90 6.19 -33.40
N LYS A 325 -4.30 6.35 -32.13
CA LYS A 325 -3.92 7.47 -31.27
C LYS A 325 -2.76 7.07 -30.36
N GLU A 326 -1.62 7.74 -30.50
CA GLU A 326 -0.45 7.54 -29.64
C GLU A 326 -0.38 8.61 -28.55
N ILE A 327 0.00 8.22 -27.33
CA ILE A 327 0.21 9.10 -26.18
C ILE A 327 1.60 8.80 -25.63
N LEU A 328 2.48 9.81 -25.67
CA LEU A 328 3.79 9.76 -25.03
C LEU A 328 3.76 10.54 -23.71
N LEU A 329 4.16 9.89 -22.63
CA LEU A 329 4.12 10.38 -21.26
C LEU A 329 5.56 10.56 -20.76
N LYS A 330 5.85 11.74 -20.19
CA LYS A 330 7.13 12.01 -19.55
C LYS A 330 6.93 12.73 -18.20
N PRO A 331 7.49 12.19 -17.10
CA PRO A 331 8.16 10.88 -16.99
C PRO A 331 7.20 9.68 -17.17
N ALA A 332 7.74 8.45 -17.14
CA ALA A 332 6.93 7.25 -17.06
C ALA A 332 6.11 7.25 -15.76
N THR A 333 4.90 6.68 -15.79
CA THR A 333 3.97 6.81 -14.67
C THR A 333 3.00 5.63 -14.53
N THR A 334 2.08 5.69 -13.56
CA THR A 334 1.02 4.71 -13.36
C THR A 334 -0.33 5.31 -13.75
N LEU A 335 -1.01 4.63 -14.67
CA LEU A 335 -2.35 4.98 -15.11
C LEU A 335 -3.36 3.92 -14.68
N PHE A 336 -4.52 4.35 -14.20
CA PHE A 336 -5.73 3.55 -14.29
C PHE A 336 -6.39 3.81 -15.64
N ILE A 337 -6.80 2.76 -16.33
CA ILE A 337 -7.52 2.87 -17.58
C ILE A 337 -8.82 2.07 -17.51
N ASN A 338 -9.90 2.65 -18.03
CA ASN A 338 -11.17 1.96 -18.19
C ASN A 338 -11.68 2.17 -19.61
N LYS A 339 -12.02 1.07 -20.28
CA LYS A 339 -12.42 1.03 -21.68
C LYS A 339 -13.87 0.59 -21.80
N THR A 340 -14.60 1.27 -22.67
CA THR A 340 -15.88 0.83 -23.24
C THR A 340 -15.73 0.62 -24.75
N ASP A 341 -16.78 0.20 -25.45
CA ASP A 341 -16.76 -0.04 -26.90
C ASP A 341 -16.34 1.19 -27.74
N ARG A 342 -16.49 2.41 -27.21
CA ARG A 342 -16.24 3.66 -27.94
C ARG A 342 -15.27 4.61 -27.27
N GLU A 343 -14.89 4.36 -26.03
CA GLU A 343 -14.18 5.33 -25.22
C GLU A 343 -13.14 4.67 -24.32
N LEU A 344 -11.98 5.30 -24.21
CA LEU A 344 -10.93 4.97 -23.24
C LEU A 344 -10.77 6.13 -22.26
N THR A 345 -11.06 5.87 -21.00
CA THR A 345 -10.75 6.79 -19.90
C THR A 345 -9.38 6.45 -19.32
N ILE A 346 -8.59 7.48 -19.02
CA ILE A 346 -7.31 7.36 -18.33
C ILE A 346 -7.30 8.27 -17.10
N MET A 347 -6.77 7.76 -16.00
CA MET A 347 -6.54 8.52 -14.77
C MET A 347 -5.08 8.34 -14.36
N LEU A 348 -4.39 9.45 -14.15
CA LEU A 348 -3.04 9.45 -13.57
C LEU A 348 -3.15 9.22 -12.06
N LEU A 349 -2.43 8.23 -11.52
CA LEU A 349 -2.48 7.93 -10.09
C LEU A 349 -1.35 8.58 -9.30
N GLU A 350 -0.12 8.60 -9.85
CA GLU A 350 1.10 8.96 -9.12
C GLU A 350 1.17 10.44 -8.69
N LYS A 351 2.09 10.77 -7.75
CA LYS A 351 2.21 12.13 -7.17
C LYS A 351 2.53 13.24 -8.18
N GLN A 352 3.21 12.91 -9.27
CA GLN A 352 3.78 13.90 -10.18
C GLN A 352 2.87 14.10 -11.38
N SER A 353 2.70 15.36 -11.79
CA SER A 353 2.03 15.67 -13.05
C SER A 353 2.88 15.19 -14.23
N VAL A 354 2.24 14.78 -15.31
CA VAL A 354 2.91 14.18 -16.46
C VAL A 354 2.58 14.96 -17.72
N GLN A 355 3.61 15.31 -18.49
CA GLN A 355 3.42 16.00 -19.76
C GLN A 355 3.19 15.00 -20.88
N ILE A 356 2.23 15.32 -21.75
CA ILE A 356 2.02 14.59 -23.00
C ILE A 356 2.82 15.25 -24.11
N ILE A 357 3.78 14.51 -24.66
CA ILE A 357 4.72 15.06 -25.66
C ILE A 357 4.12 15.03 -27.07
N SER A 358 3.42 13.96 -27.43
CA SER A 358 2.75 13.83 -28.73
C SER A 358 1.45 13.04 -28.59
N GLY A 359 0.48 13.42 -29.42
CA GLY A 359 -0.73 12.68 -29.68
C GLY A 359 -1.50 13.29 -30.84
N THR A 360 -1.35 12.70 -32.03
CA THR A 360 -2.21 13.01 -33.17
C THR A 360 -3.50 12.23 -33.02
N ALA A 361 -4.54 12.90 -32.56
CA ALA A 361 -5.91 12.42 -32.66
C ALA A 361 -6.83 13.63 -32.64
N HIS A 362 -7.50 13.95 -33.74
CA HIS A 362 -8.67 14.83 -33.72
C HIS A 362 -9.85 14.01 -33.17
N ILE A 363 -10.67 14.55 -32.23
CA ILE A 363 -12.08 14.20 -31.85
C ILE A 363 -12.47 14.92 -30.54
N SER A 364 -13.26 15.98 -30.59
CA SER A 364 -13.70 16.86 -29.48
C SER A 364 -13.88 16.25 -28.06
N GLY A 365 -13.21 16.89 -27.07
CA GLY A 365 -13.24 16.58 -25.62
C GLY A 365 -11.87 16.28 -24.96
N GLN A 366 -10.77 16.54 -25.68
CA GLN A 366 -9.58 15.68 -25.72
C GLN A 366 -8.47 15.92 -24.70
N ILE A 367 -7.70 14.85 -24.51
CA ILE A 367 -6.28 14.90 -24.24
C ILE A 367 -5.53 15.31 -25.52
N GLN A 368 -4.90 16.48 -25.54
CA GLN A 368 -4.10 16.97 -26.67
C GLN A 368 -2.60 16.90 -26.33
N GLY A 369 -1.74 16.83 -27.36
CA GLY A 369 -0.30 17.05 -27.18
C GLY A 369 -0.04 18.39 -26.48
N GLY A 370 0.89 18.40 -25.51
CA GLY A 370 1.16 19.55 -24.64
C GLY A 370 0.29 19.63 -23.38
N LYS A 371 -0.74 18.78 -23.24
CA LYS A 371 -1.55 18.72 -22.01
C LYS A 371 -0.76 18.09 -20.86
N VAL A 372 -1.02 18.58 -19.66
CA VAL A 372 -0.51 18.03 -18.40
C VAL A 372 -1.60 17.17 -17.78
N LEU A 373 -1.31 15.87 -17.57
CA LEU A 373 -2.13 15.02 -16.72
C LEU A 373 -1.88 15.39 -15.27
N ILE A 374 -2.95 15.68 -14.56
CA ILE A 374 -2.93 15.99 -13.14
C ILE A 374 -3.36 14.72 -12.37
N PRO A 375 -2.66 14.36 -11.28
CA PRO A 375 -3.01 13.21 -10.46
C PRO A 375 -4.49 13.20 -10.05
N GLY A 376 -5.14 12.05 -10.15
CA GLY A 376 -6.55 11.83 -9.81
C GLY A 376 -7.55 12.36 -10.83
N THR A 377 -7.13 13.17 -11.80
CA THR A 377 -8.03 13.63 -12.86
C THR A 377 -8.24 12.54 -13.90
N THR A 378 -9.50 12.30 -14.25
CA THR A 378 -9.87 11.40 -15.35
C THR A 378 -9.95 12.16 -16.65
N TYR A 379 -9.40 11.57 -17.70
CA TYR A 379 -9.38 12.12 -19.03
C TYR A 379 -9.93 11.11 -20.04
N LEU A 380 -10.66 11.61 -21.04
CA LEU A 380 -11.34 10.79 -22.04
C LEU A 380 -10.61 10.80 -23.38
N ILE A 381 -10.54 9.64 -24.01
CA ILE A 381 -10.09 9.42 -25.37
C ILE A 381 -11.24 8.73 -26.12
N ARG A 382 -11.71 9.34 -27.20
CA ARG A 382 -12.72 8.80 -28.12
C ARG A 382 -12.05 8.35 -29.39
#